data_AF-A0AA35RLF8-F1
#
_entry.id   AF-A0AA35RLF8-F1
#
_cell.length_a   1.000
_cell.length_b   1.000
_cell.length_c   1.000
_cell.angle_alpha   90.00
_cell.angle_beta   90.00
_cell.angle_gamma   90.00
#
_symmetry.space_group_name_H-M   'P 1'
#
loop_
_entity.id
_entity.type
_entity.pdbx_description
1 polymer ?
#
loop_
_entity_poly.entity_id
_entity_poly.type
_entity_poly.pdbx_seq_one_letter_code
_entity_poly.pdbx_strand_id
1 'polypeptide(L)'
;VVERLCEDTELREDFRLLGGVPLLLSLLGRDSGRSEDKILALKSVVASAVTQLAVNDTNSAHFTQENGVYLLSKLVLPNREGDSSLVETLQRNSWRALRYLYSSERNRRRFQKVFPPKLFEQFIDIGHYVRDSGAYSPLLQSVNSMSEAELSGLQSAIEETSINRSPIFTVGGYSAHELLGSGAFGNVYKVSCFKHHPCVQLRCYVPSL
;
A
#
# COMPACT_ATOMS: atom_id res chain seq x y z
N VAL A 1 11.77 7.45 -19.80
CA VAL A 1 10.65 6.85 -20.56
C VAL A 1 9.35 6.89 -19.76
N VAL A 2 9.30 6.37 -18.52
CA VAL A 2 8.09 6.44 -17.68
C VAL A 2 7.69 7.88 -17.32
N GLU A 3 8.67 8.76 -17.07
CA GLU A 3 8.41 10.20 -16.85
C GLU A 3 7.65 10.88 -18.01
N ARG A 4 8.05 10.62 -19.26
CA ARG A 4 7.37 11.18 -20.45
C ARG A 4 5.96 10.60 -20.65
N LEU A 5 5.75 9.32 -20.34
CA LEU A 5 4.42 8.70 -20.35
C LEU A 5 3.51 9.32 -19.28
N CYS A 6 4.08 9.81 -18.19
CA CYS A 6 3.36 10.47 -17.13
C CYS A 6 3.20 11.98 -17.36
N GLU A 7 3.63 12.59 -18.45
CA GLU A 7 3.38 14.02 -18.73
C GLU A 7 2.07 14.22 -19.48
N ASP A 8 1.70 13.26 -20.32
CA ASP A 8 0.48 13.26 -21.12
C ASP A 8 -0.71 12.74 -20.29
N THR A 9 -1.80 13.52 -20.26
CA THR A 9 -2.99 13.17 -19.47
C THR A 9 -3.74 11.99 -20.08
N GLU A 10 -3.77 11.86 -21.41
CA GLU A 10 -4.46 10.75 -22.10
C GLU A 10 -3.73 9.42 -21.86
N LEU A 11 -2.40 9.43 -21.99
CA LEU A 11 -1.58 8.23 -21.74
C LEU A 11 -1.65 7.75 -20.29
N ARG A 12 -1.84 8.66 -19.32
CA ARG A 12 -2.06 8.27 -17.91
C ARG A 12 -3.37 7.52 -17.72
N GLU A 13 -4.42 7.84 -18.47
CA GLU A 13 -5.70 7.15 -18.39
C GLU A 13 -5.63 5.76 -19.03
N ASP A 14 -5.00 5.68 -20.20
CA ASP A 14 -4.78 4.42 -20.93
C ASP A 14 -3.84 3.46 -20.20
N PHE A 15 -2.90 3.98 -19.41
CA PHE A 15 -1.95 3.18 -18.63
C PHE A 15 -2.65 2.10 -17.79
N ARG A 16 -3.78 2.46 -17.17
CA ARG A 16 -4.59 1.50 -16.39
C ARG A 16 -5.22 0.44 -17.31
N LEU A 17 -5.79 0.87 -18.43
CA LEU A 17 -6.50 0.00 -19.38
C LEU A 17 -5.56 -1.04 -20.01
N LEU A 18 -4.29 -0.69 -20.19
CA LEU A 18 -3.26 -1.57 -20.74
C LEU A 18 -2.62 -2.51 -19.71
N GLY A 19 -3.13 -2.56 -18.48
CA GLY A 19 -2.59 -3.43 -17.42
C GLY A 19 -1.29 -2.94 -16.79
N GLY A 20 -0.96 -1.64 -16.94
CA GLY A 20 0.27 -1.07 -16.41
C GLY A 20 0.35 -1.08 -14.88
N VAL A 21 -0.79 -0.93 -14.18
CA VAL A 21 -0.82 -0.91 -12.71
C VAL A 21 -0.38 -2.25 -12.10
N PRO A 22 -0.98 -3.41 -12.45
CA PRO A 22 -0.50 -4.72 -11.99
C PRO A 22 0.98 -4.96 -12.32
N LEU A 23 1.44 -4.50 -13.50
CA LEU A 23 2.84 -4.63 -13.90
C LEU A 23 3.78 -3.87 -12.95
N LEU A 24 3.50 -2.60 -12.64
CA LEU A 24 4.34 -1.83 -11.70
C LEU A 24 4.32 -2.44 -10.30
N LEU A 25 3.16 -2.88 -9.82
CA LEU A 25 3.06 -3.51 -8.50
C LEU A 25 3.81 -4.85 -8.45
N SER A 26 3.82 -5.62 -9.54
CA SER A 26 4.62 -6.84 -9.64
C SER A 26 6.12 -6.55 -9.51
N LEU A 27 6.60 -5.40 -10.02
CA LEU A 27 8.00 -4.99 -9.89
C LEU A 27 8.33 -4.56 -8.46
N LEU A 28 7.39 -3.92 -7.75
CA LEU A 28 7.55 -3.60 -6.33
C LEU A 28 7.62 -4.87 -5.45
N GLY A 29 6.82 -5.88 -5.79
CA GLY A 29 6.72 -7.14 -5.05
C GLY A 29 7.81 -8.18 -5.34
N ARG A 30 8.78 -7.92 -6.23
CA ARG A 30 9.87 -8.86 -6.49
C ARG A 30 10.77 -9.05 -5.28
N ASP A 31 11.03 -10.30 -4.92
CA ASP A 31 11.99 -10.68 -3.88
C ASP A 31 13.45 -10.63 -4.38
N SER A 32 14.34 -10.32 -3.45
CA SER A 32 15.74 -9.89 -3.65
C SER A 32 16.71 -11.02 -4.05
N GLY A 33 16.41 -11.80 -5.08
CA GLY A 33 17.14 -13.06 -5.32
C GLY A 33 18.52 -12.99 -6.02
N ARG A 34 19.11 -11.83 -6.37
CA ARG A 34 20.39 -11.83 -7.16
C ARG A 34 21.21 -10.53 -7.26
N SER A 35 20.69 -9.37 -6.90
CA SER A 35 21.44 -8.09 -6.82
C SER A 35 20.57 -7.07 -6.11
N GLU A 36 20.76 -6.92 -4.80
CA GLU A 36 19.88 -6.11 -3.94
C GLU A 36 19.83 -4.65 -4.39
N ASP A 37 20.97 -4.02 -4.69
CA ASP A 37 21.03 -2.61 -5.09
C ASP A 37 20.29 -2.29 -6.39
N LYS A 38 20.40 -3.14 -7.43
CA LYS A 38 19.66 -2.94 -8.69
C LYS A 38 18.16 -3.07 -8.47
N ILE A 39 17.75 -3.99 -7.60
CA ILE A 39 16.35 -4.18 -7.24
C ILE A 39 15.85 -2.98 -6.42
N LEU A 40 16.63 -2.46 -5.47
CA LEU A 40 16.30 -1.26 -4.70
C LEU A 40 16.14 -0.04 -5.61
N ALA A 41 17.09 0.17 -6.53
CA ALA A 41 17.03 1.24 -7.53
C ALA A 41 15.79 1.11 -8.43
N LEU A 42 15.49 -0.10 -8.91
CA LEU A 42 14.29 -0.36 -9.71
C LEU A 42 13.01 -0.05 -8.92
N LYS A 43 12.88 -0.56 -7.69
CA LYS A 43 11.73 -0.29 -6.82
C LYS A 43 11.57 1.21 -6.56
N SER A 44 12.68 1.93 -6.43
CA SER A 44 12.68 3.38 -6.22
C SER A 44 12.14 4.14 -7.43
N VAL A 45 12.58 3.77 -8.64
CA VAL A 45 12.05 4.33 -9.90
C VAL A 45 10.57 4.01 -10.07
N VAL A 46 10.16 2.79 -9.73
CA VAL A 46 8.74 2.37 -9.79
C VAL A 46 7.90 3.16 -8.78
N ALA A 47 8.35 3.35 -7.54
CA ALA A 47 7.64 4.18 -6.55
C ALA A 47 7.50 5.64 -7.01
N SER A 48 8.54 6.20 -7.64
CA SER A 48 8.46 7.52 -8.28
C SER A 48 7.43 7.55 -9.41
N ALA A 49 7.39 6.54 -10.28
CA ALA A 49 6.37 6.42 -11.32
C ALA A 49 4.95 6.32 -10.76
N VAL A 50 4.74 5.53 -9.70
CA VAL A 50 3.45 5.44 -9.01
C VAL A 50 3.01 6.82 -8.50
N THR A 51 3.94 7.60 -7.94
CA THR A 51 3.64 8.99 -7.50
C THR A 51 3.11 9.83 -8.66
N GLN A 52 3.75 9.79 -9.83
CA GLN A 52 3.35 10.59 -10.98
C GLN A 52 1.97 10.17 -11.52
N LEU A 53 1.69 8.86 -11.54
CA LEU A 53 0.41 8.31 -12.00
C LEU A 53 -0.73 8.54 -11.00
N ALA A 54 -0.42 8.57 -9.70
CA ALA A 54 -1.39 8.73 -8.61
C ALA A 54 -1.91 10.17 -8.44
N VAL A 55 -1.47 11.12 -9.27
CA VAL A 55 -2.10 12.46 -9.38
C VAL A 55 -3.55 12.33 -9.85
N ASN A 56 -3.86 11.34 -10.69
CA ASN A 56 -5.23 11.03 -11.12
C ASN A 56 -5.92 10.13 -10.08
N ASP A 57 -7.08 10.55 -9.58
CA ASP A 57 -7.87 9.80 -8.58
C ASP A 57 -8.23 8.37 -9.03
N THR A 58 -8.48 8.17 -10.32
CA THR A 58 -8.83 6.85 -10.87
C THR A 58 -7.65 5.89 -10.79
N ASN A 59 -6.45 6.35 -11.14
CA ASN A 59 -5.22 5.56 -11.00
C ASN A 59 -4.87 5.34 -9.53
N SER A 60 -5.00 6.37 -8.69
CA SER A 60 -4.79 6.29 -7.25
C SER A 60 -5.72 5.25 -6.60
N ALA A 61 -6.99 5.23 -6.98
CA ALA A 61 -7.93 4.21 -6.54
C ALA A 61 -7.54 2.81 -7.03
N HIS A 62 -7.11 2.68 -8.28
CA HIS A 62 -6.70 1.39 -8.85
C HIS A 62 -5.45 0.82 -8.17
N PHE A 63 -4.41 1.63 -7.94
CA PHE A 63 -3.24 1.21 -7.16
C PHE A 63 -3.63 0.75 -5.76
N THR A 64 -4.56 1.46 -5.11
CA THR A 64 -5.03 1.08 -3.76
C THR A 64 -5.86 -0.20 -3.77
N GLN A 65 -6.59 -0.48 -4.84
CA GLN A 65 -7.35 -1.72 -5.04
C GLN A 65 -6.45 -2.92 -5.38
N GLU A 66 -5.32 -2.69 -6.04
CA GLU A 66 -4.37 -3.73 -6.47
C GLU A 66 -3.23 -3.97 -5.46
N ASN A 67 -3.46 -3.67 -4.18
CA ASN A 67 -2.50 -3.92 -3.08
C ASN A 67 -1.27 -2.98 -3.06
N GLY A 68 -1.34 -1.85 -3.76
CA GLY A 68 -0.23 -0.89 -3.84
C GLY A 68 0.14 -0.25 -2.50
N VAL A 69 -0.84 0.00 -1.62
CA VAL A 69 -0.59 0.54 -0.27
C VAL A 69 0.28 -0.44 0.53
N TYR A 70 -0.11 -1.71 0.60
CA TYR A 70 0.65 -2.75 1.26
C TYR A 70 2.09 -2.84 0.74
N LEU A 71 2.25 -2.94 -0.59
CA LEU A 71 3.58 -3.10 -1.20
C LEU A 71 4.47 -1.89 -0.92
N LEU A 72 3.96 -0.66 -1.10
CA LEU A 72 4.73 0.55 -0.82
C LEU A 72 5.05 0.71 0.67
N SER A 73 4.12 0.35 1.56
CA SER A 73 4.34 0.38 3.01
C SER A 73 5.45 -0.58 3.45
N LYS A 74 5.61 -1.74 2.81
CA LYS A 74 6.77 -2.61 3.10
C LYS A 74 8.10 -1.96 2.75
N LEU A 75 8.12 -1.09 1.74
CA LEU A 75 9.33 -0.42 1.26
C LEU A 75 9.71 0.81 2.11
N VAL A 76 8.85 1.26 3.03
CA VAL A 76 9.22 2.30 3.99
C VAL A 76 9.97 1.76 5.20
N LEU A 77 9.95 0.43 5.41
CA LEU A 77 10.65 -0.20 6.53
C LEU A 77 12.18 -0.11 6.36
N PRO A 78 12.95 -0.09 7.45
CA PRO A 78 14.40 -0.10 7.36
C PRO A 78 14.91 -1.40 6.71
N ASN A 79 15.88 -1.29 5.81
CA ASN A 79 16.61 -2.42 5.25
C ASN A 79 18.06 -2.36 5.75
N ARG A 80 18.51 -3.40 6.45
CA ARG A 80 19.84 -3.48 7.07
C ARG A 80 20.93 -4.02 6.12
N GLU A 81 20.55 -4.54 4.95
CA GLU A 81 21.43 -5.30 4.05
C GLU A 81 21.85 -4.51 2.79
N GLY A 82 21.04 -3.53 2.35
CA GLY A 82 21.30 -2.73 1.15
C GLY A 82 22.13 -1.46 1.37
N ASP A 83 22.61 -0.87 0.27
CA ASP A 83 23.29 0.44 0.31
C ASP A 83 22.38 1.53 0.94
N SER A 84 22.91 2.21 1.96
CA SER A 84 22.15 3.19 2.77
C SER A 84 21.50 4.28 1.91
N SER A 85 22.23 4.79 0.91
CA SER A 85 21.73 5.85 0.01
C SER A 85 20.57 5.35 -0.86
N LEU A 86 20.67 4.13 -1.40
CA LEU A 86 19.60 3.51 -2.18
C LEU A 86 18.37 3.19 -1.33
N VAL A 87 18.58 2.69 -0.10
CA VAL A 87 17.50 2.40 0.86
C VAL A 87 16.75 3.68 1.23
N GLU A 88 17.45 4.75 1.59
CA GLU A 88 16.82 6.04 1.89
C GLU A 88 16.07 6.61 0.68
N THR A 89 16.65 6.51 -0.51
CA THR A 89 16.02 6.99 -1.75
C THR A 89 14.74 6.22 -2.06
N LEU A 90 14.76 4.90 -1.86
CA LEU A 90 13.58 4.04 -1.97
C LEU A 90 12.51 4.40 -0.93
N GLN A 91 12.90 4.53 0.34
CA GLN A 91 11.96 4.90 1.42
C GLN A 91 11.31 6.25 1.13
N ARG A 92 12.09 7.25 0.71
CA ARG A 92 11.60 8.59 0.35
C ARG A 92 10.58 8.55 -0.79
N ASN A 93 10.90 7.83 -1.86
CA ASN A 93 9.99 7.68 -2.99
C ASN A 93 8.73 6.88 -2.63
N SER A 94 8.86 5.90 -1.73
CA SER A 94 7.73 5.11 -1.23
C SER A 94 6.79 5.96 -0.36
N TRP A 95 7.34 6.76 0.56
CA TRP A 95 6.57 7.70 1.38
C TRP A 95 5.82 8.72 0.53
N ARG A 96 6.50 9.25 -0.49
CA ARG A 96 5.88 10.19 -1.45
C ARG A 96 4.75 9.53 -2.24
N ALA A 97 4.94 8.31 -2.74
CA ALA A 97 3.90 7.56 -3.41
C ALA A 97 2.69 7.31 -2.50
N LEU A 98 2.95 6.90 -1.25
CA LEU A 98 1.93 6.72 -0.21
C LEU A 98 1.15 8.02 0.05
N ARG A 99 1.81 9.19 0.08
CA ARG A 99 1.08 10.46 0.24
C ARG A 99 0.19 10.80 -0.95
N TYR A 100 0.61 10.50 -2.16
CA TYR A 100 -0.23 10.73 -3.35
C TYR A 100 -1.43 9.79 -3.34
N LEU A 101 -1.23 8.51 -3.00
CA LEU A 101 -2.32 7.55 -2.82
C LEU A 101 -3.29 7.96 -1.71
N TYR A 102 -2.79 8.47 -0.58
CA TYR A 102 -3.62 8.96 0.53
C TYR A 102 -4.45 10.19 0.17
N SER A 103 -3.99 11.00 -0.80
CA SER A 103 -4.67 12.24 -1.15
C SER A 103 -6.07 12.00 -1.73
N SER A 104 -6.32 10.82 -2.28
CA SER A 104 -7.67 10.41 -2.68
C SER A 104 -8.49 9.99 -1.47
N GLU A 105 -9.64 10.62 -1.26
CA GLU A 105 -10.48 10.41 -0.06
C GLU A 105 -10.91 8.95 0.12
N ARG A 106 -11.14 8.24 -0.99
CA ARG A 106 -11.53 6.83 -1.04
C ARG A 106 -10.51 5.91 -0.36
N ASN A 107 -9.26 6.35 -0.27
CA ASN A 107 -8.16 5.54 0.25
C ASN A 107 -7.91 5.79 1.73
N ARG A 108 -8.37 6.91 2.31
CA ARG A 108 -8.02 7.38 3.67
C ARG A 108 -8.24 6.33 4.76
N ARG A 109 -9.34 5.56 4.70
CA ARG A 109 -9.67 4.52 5.70
C ARG A 109 -8.62 3.40 5.76
N ARG A 110 -7.94 3.08 4.66
CA ARG A 110 -6.90 2.05 4.64
C ARG A 110 -5.64 2.52 5.36
N PHE A 111 -5.25 3.78 5.16
CA PHE A 111 -4.03 4.36 5.73
C PHE A 111 -4.09 4.55 7.25
N GLN A 112 -5.28 4.80 7.80
CA GLN A 112 -5.48 4.93 9.26
C GLN A 112 -5.09 3.67 10.04
N LYS A 113 -5.11 2.49 9.38
CA LYS A 113 -4.74 1.21 10.01
C LYS A 113 -3.26 0.86 9.84
N VAL A 114 -2.55 1.51 8.91
CA VAL A 114 -1.17 1.14 8.56
C VAL A 114 -0.16 1.72 9.56
N PHE A 115 -0.34 2.98 9.97
CA PHE A 115 0.70 3.74 10.67
C PHE A 115 0.33 4.02 12.13
N PRO A 116 1.29 3.86 13.07
CA PRO A 116 1.11 4.31 14.45
C PRO A 116 0.73 5.80 14.52
N PRO A 117 -0.04 6.25 15.53
CA PRO A 117 -0.58 7.61 15.58
C PRO A 117 0.46 8.71 15.37
N LYS A 118 1.62 8.61 16.03
CA LYS A 118 2.72 9.59 15.92
C LYS A 118 3.32 9.65 14.50
N LEU A 119 3.50 8.49 13.85
CA LEU A 119 4.00 8.43 12.48
C LEU A 119 2.93 8.92 11.49
N PHE A 120 1.66 8.61 11.77
CA PHE A 120 0.54 9.07 10.95
C PHE A 120 0.39 10.59 11.00
N GLU A 121 0.54 11.21 12.16
CA GLU A 121 0.54 12.67 12.31
C GLU A 121 1.59 13.33 11.40
N GLN A 122 2.86 12.91 11.51
CA GLN A 122 3.95 13.38 10.65
C GLN A 122 3.65 13.17 9.16
N PHE A 123 2.98 12.06 8.82
CA PHE A 123 2.60 11.76 7.44
C PHE A 123 1.52 12.72 6.93
N ILE A 124 0.54 13.09 7.75
CA ILE A 124 -0.50 14.06 7.39
C ILE A 124 0.08 15.47 7.26
N ASP A 125 0.97 15.88 8.16
CA ASP A 125 1.56 17.22 8.23
C ASP A 125 2.31 17.63 6.95
N ILE A 126 2.81 16.67 6.17
CA ILE A 126 3.42 16.93 4.86
C ILE A 126 2.46 17.66 3.92
N GLY A 127 1.15 17.40 4.00
CA GLY A 127 0.17 17.96 3.08
C GLY A 127 0.05 17.22 1.74
N HIS A 128 -0.87 17.67 0.89
CA HIS A 128 -1.25 16.97 -0.33
C HIS A 128 -0.34 17.31 -1.52
N TYR A 129 -0.01 16.29 -2.32
CA TYR A 129 0.74 16.43 -3.59
C TYR A 129 2.10 17.15 -3.49
N VAL A 130 2.76 17.11 -2.34
CA VAL A 130 4.09 17.72 -2.16
C VAL A 130 5.12 17.04 -3.07
N ARG A 131 5.75 17.85 -3.92
CA ARG A 131 6.78 17.41 -4.88
C ARG A 131 8.18 17.37 -4.28
N ASP A 132 8.44 18.23 -3.30
CA ASP A 132 9.74 18.29 -2.64
C ASP A 132 10.04 16.96 -1.94
N SER A 133 11.18 16.38 -2.29
CA SER A 133 11.65 15.13 -1.70
C SER A 133 12.15 15.34 -0.27
N GLY A 134 12.64 16.55 0.06
CA GLY A 134 13.14 16.92 1.38
C GLY A 134 12.07 16.87 2.47
N ALA A 135 10.83 17.22 2.13
CA ALA A 135 9.67 17.18 3.02
C ALA A 135 9.39 15.82 3.69
N TYR A 136 9.86 14.71 3.11
CA TYR A 136 9.64 13.36 3.63
C TYR A 136 10.72 12.89 4.62
N SER A 137 11.81 13.64 4.77
CA SER A 137 12.95 13.27 5.63
C SER A 137 12.58 13.00 7.10
N PRO A 138 11.64 13.74 7.74
CA PRO A 138 11.21 13.44 9.10
C PRO A 138 10.63 12.03 9.26
N LEU A 139 9.88 11.54 8.26
CA LEU A 139 9.31 10.19 8.28
C LEU A 139 10.39 9.10 8.20
N LEU A 140 11.41 9.32 7.37
CA LEU A 140 12.55 8.40 7.24
C LEU A 140 13.29 8.31 8.57
N GLN A 141 13.61 9.46 9.17
CA GLN A 141 14.30 9.51 10.46
C GLN A 141 13.47 8.83 11.55
N SER A 142 12.15 9.08 11.58
CA SER A 142 11.28 8.47 12.57
C SER A 142 11.23 6.95 12.44
N VAL A 143 11.10 6.40 11.22
CA VAL A 143 11.04 4.94 11.02
C VAL A 143 12.40 4.27 11.23
N ASN A 144 13.49 4.86 10.74
CA ASN A 144 14.83 4.30 10.89
C ASN A 144 15.34 4.36 12.35
N SER A 145 14.72 5.17 13.20
CA SER A 145 15.04 5.29 14.63
C SER A 145 14.10 4.49 15.54
N MET A 146 13.12 3.75 15.00
CA MET A 146 12.21 2.92 15.78
C MET A 146 12.93 1.71 16.39
N SER A 147 12.49 1.32 17.60
CA SER A 147 12.91 0.08 18.23
C SER A 147 12.40 -1.15 17.47
N GLU A 148 13.02 -2.32 17.69
CA GLU A 148 12.59 -3.56 17.03
C GLU A 148 11.13 -3.93 17.38
N ALA A 149 10.67 -3.62 18.60
CA ALA A 149 9.29 -3.84 19.01
C ALA A 149 8.31 -2.94 18.23
N GLU A 150 8.64 -1.66 18.04
CA GLU A 150 7.85 -0.72 17.25
C GLU A 150 7.83 -1.11 15.77
N LEU A 151 8.98 -1.52 15.22
CA LEU A 151 9.10 -2.02 13.85
C LEU A 151 8.28 -3.30 13.64
N SER A 152 8.28 -4.21 14.61
CA SER A 152 7.47 -5.44 14.57
C SER A 152 5.96 -5.13 14.60
N GLY A 153 5.54 -4.17 15.43
CA GLY A 153 4.16 -3.68 15.45
C GLY A 153 3.74 -3.03 14.13
N LEU A 154 4.60 -2.19 13.56
CA LEU A 154 4.39 -1.56 12.26
C LEU A 154 4.33 -2.60 11.13
N GLN A 155 5.24 -3.58 11.12
CA GLN A 155 5.21 -4.70 10.17
C GLN A 155 3.89 -5.47 10.25
N SER A 156 3.43 -5.79 11.46
CA SER A 156 2.16 -6.49 11.67
C SER A 156 0.99 -5.68 11.13
N ALA A 157 0.93 -4.37 11.43
CA ALA A 157 -0.09 -3.46 10.90
C ALA A 157 -0.05 -3.36 9.36
N ILE A 158 1.14 -3.36 8.75
CA ILE A 158 1.28 -3.39 7.29
C ILE A 158 0.72 -4.70 6.74
N GLU A 159 1.08 -5.85 7.30
CA GLU A 159 0.59 -7.16 6.85
C GLU A 159 -0.94 -7.26 6.92
N GLU A 160 -1.59 -6.66 7.93
CA GLU A 160 -3.05 -6.58 8.03
C GLU A 160 -3.72 -5.84 6.85
N THR A 161 -2.98 -4.98 6.15
CA THR A 161 -3.50 -4.22 5.00
C THR A 161 -3.42 -4.97 3.67
N SER A 162 -2.75 -6.12 3.64
CA SER A 162 -2.63 -6.94 2.43
C SER A 162 -3.99 -7.44 1.95
N ILE A 163 -4.28 -7.21 0.68
CA ILE A 163 -5.49 -7.72 0.01
C ILE A 163 -5.42 -9.23 -0.19
N ASN A 164 -4.21 -9.78 -0.32
CA ASN A 164 -3.95 -11.19 -0.58
C ASN A 164 -3.80 -12.02 0.69
N ARG A 165 -4.34 -11.55 1.82
CA ARG A 165 -4.29 -12.30 3.08
C ARG A 165 -5.03 -13.63 2.97
N SER A 166 -4.57 -14.60 3.75
CA SER A 166 -5.31 -15.85 3.94
C SER A 166 -6.68 -15.55 4.56
N PRO A 167 -7.74 -16.26 4.13
CA PRO A 167 -9.05 -16.08 4.71
C PRO A 167 -9.05 -16.47 6.19
N ILE A 168 -9.75 -15.68 7.02
CA ILE A 168 -10.00 -15.95 8.44
C ILE A 168 -10.66 -17.32 8.59
N PHE A 169 -11.65 -17.60 7.73
CA PHE A 169 -12.31 -18.90 7.63
C PHE A 169 -12.99 -19.03 6.25
N THR A 170 -13.43 -20.25 5.93
CA THR A 170 -14.20 -20.52 4.72
C THR A 170 -15.57 -21.11 5.08
N VAL A 171 -16.62 -20.66 4.40
CA VAL A 171 -18.00 -21.17 4.57
C VAL A 171 -18.65 -21.28 3.21
N GLY A 172 -19.12 -22.48 2.83
CA GLY A 172 -19.94 -22.67 1.63
C GLY A 172 -19.32 -22.20 0.32
N GLY A 173 -17.99 -22.27 0.17
CA GLY A 173 -17.28 -21.76 -1.02
C GLY A 173 -17.02 -20.24 -1.01
N TYR A 174 -17.18 -19.60 0.14
CA TYR A 174 -16.77 -18.23 0.38
C TYR A 174 -15.60 -18.19 1.35
N SER A 175 -14.66 -17.29 1.07
CA SER A 175 -13.47 -17.00 1.87
C SER A 175 -13.70 -15.68 2.60
N ALA A 176 -13.78 -15.71 3.94
CA ALA A 176 -14.00 -14.54 4.77
C ALA A 176 -12.67 -13.85 5.10
N HIS A 177 -12.60 -12.53 4.90
CA HIS A 177 -11.35 -11.77 4.97
C HIS A 177 -11.35 -10.72 6.08
N GLU A 178 -12.34 -9.83 6.13
CA GLU A 178 -12.38 -8.70 7.08
C GLU A 178 -13.63 -8.75 7.92
N LEU A 179 -13.54 -8.55 9.24
CA LEU A 179 -14.71 -8.20 10.05
C LEU A 179 -15.06 -6.73 9.79
N LEU A 180 -16.21 -6.50 9.16
CA LEU A 180 -16.73 -5.16 8.85
C LEU A 180 -17.53 -4.57 10.01
N GLY A 181 -18.12 -5.42 10.86
CA GLY A 181 -18.88 -4.98 12.02
C GLY A 181 -19.41 -6.14 12.85
N SER A 182 -19.68 -5.85 14.12
CA SER A 182 -20.29 -6.77 15.07
C SER A 182 -21.53 -6.12 15.69
N GLY A 183 -22.57 -6.91 15.94
CA GLY A 183 -23.80 -6.42 16.58
C GLY A 183 -24.67 -7.56 17.12
N ALA A 184 -25.86 -7.22 17.60
CA ALA A 184 -26.80 -8.19 18.21
C ALA A 184 -27.20 -9.35 17.29
N PHE A 185 -26.98 -9.23 15.98
CA PHE A 185 -27.29 -10.23 14.96
C PHE A 185 -26.03 -10.92 14.41
N GLY A 186 -24.92 -10.88 15.14
CA GLY A 186 -23.66 -11.50 14.79
C GLY A 186 -22.67 -10.58 14.07
N ASN A 187 -21.76 -11.20 13.34
CA ASN A 187 -20.62 -10.55 12.72
C ASN A 187 -20.80 -10.45 11.19
N VAL A 188 -20.46 -9.30 10.62
CA VAL A 188 -20.50 -9.05 9.17
C VAL A 188 -19.09 -9.11 8.64
N TYR A 189 -18.85 -9.98 7.66
CA TYR A 189 -17.54 -10.15 7.04
C TYR A 189 -17.52 -9.75 5.56
N LYS A 190 -16.39 -9.19 5.12
CA LYS A 190 -16.05 -9.04 3.71
C LYS A 190 -15.59 -10.38 3.17
N VAL A 191 -16.15 -10.86 2.06
CA VAL A 191 -15.82 -12.18 1.52
C VAL A 191 -15.48 -12.16 0.03
N SER A 192 -14.73 -13.17 -0.43
CA SER A 192 -14.57 -13.51 -1.85
C SER A 192 -15.12 -14.91 -2.13
N CYS A 193 -15.65 -15.15 -3.33
CA CYS A 193 -16.16 -16.47 -3.75
C CYS A 193 -15.15 -17.13 -4.70
N PHE A 194 -15.04 -18.47 -4.66
CA PHE A 194 -14.20 -19.24 -5.59
C PHE A 194 -14.66 -19.19 -7.06
N LYS A 195 -15.91 -18.76 -7.33
CA LYS A 195 -16.40 -18.52 -8.69
C LYS A 195 -16.32 -17.02 -8.98
N HIS A 196 -15.66 -16.63 -10.07
CA HIS A 196 -15.41 -15.26 -10.58
C HIS A 196 -16.61 -14.28 -10.47
N HIS A 197 -16.97 -13.87 -9.26
CA HIS A 197 -18.05 -12.93 -8.97
C HIS A 197 -17.56 -11.86 -8.00
N PRO A 198 -18.09 -10.63 -8.09
CA PRO A 198 -17.63 -9.49 -7.30
C PRO A 198 -17.70 -9.77 -5.79
N CYS A 199 -16.82 -9.11 -5.01
CA CYS A 199 -16.81 -9.19 -3.55
C CYS A 199 -18.21 -8.91 -2.98
N VAL A 200 -18.76 -9.87 -2.24
CA VAL A 200 -20.05 -9.76 -1.54
C VAL A 200 -19.82 -9.72 -0.02
N GLN A 201 -20.86 -9.35 0.75
CA GLN A 201 -20.83 -9.36 2.21
C GLN A 201 -21.55 -10.62 2.72
N LEU A 202 -20.94 -11.34 3.66
CA LEU A 202 -21.62 -12.42 4.39
C LEU A 202 -21.90 -11.99 5.82
N ARG A 203 -23.10 -12.32 6.28
CA ARG A 203 -23.48 -12.21 7.69
C ARG A 203 -23.39 -13.58 8.31
N CYS A 204 -22.51 -13.74 9.30
CA CYS A 204 -22.34 -14.99 10.03
C CYS A 204 -23.06 -14.89 11.37
N TYR A 205 -23.97 -15.83 11.61
CA TYR A 205 -24.63 -15.99 12.90
C TYR A 205 -23.78 -16.91 13.77
N VAL A 206 -23.30 -16.38 14.90
CA VAL A 206 -22.80 -17.22 15.99
C VAL A 206 -23.88 -17.14 17.06
N PRO A 207 -24.59 -18.25 17.37
CA PRO A 207 -25.55 -18.23 18.45
C PRO A 207 -24.81 -17.95 19.76
N SER A 208 -25.24 -16.92 20.49
CA SER A 208 -24.84 -16.71 21.89
C SER A 208 -25.27 -17.95 22.69
N LEU A 209 -24.31 -18.64 23.30
CA LEU A 209 -24.57 -19.71 24.27
C LEU A 209 -25.34 -19.17 25.48
#